data_AF-K1XRK8-F1
#
_entry.id   AF-K1XRK8-F1
#
_cell.length_a   1.000
_cell.length_b   1.000
_cell.length_c   1.000
_cell.angle_alpha   90.00
_cell.angle_beta   90.00
_cell.angle_gamma   90.00
#
_symmetry.space_group_name_H-M   'P 1'
#
loop_
_entity.id
_entity.type
_entity.pdbx_description
1 polymer ?
#
loop_
_entity_poly.entity_id
_entity_poly.type
_entity_poly.pdbx_seq_one_letter_code
_entity_poly.pdbx_strand_id
1 'polypeptide(L)'
;MKGDGFRSDGSHFYSSLIKDPFKKDAEDEDATFSDTLKRIKNGENKFSFGDTVSDKALTEVDKLLNYCSLNNIKVVAFLPPFASKTYNAMINSGKHTYVLKIYSELAPIFSKYKDMELYDYSNIEWYGSSDLETVDGFHGSENSYGKLIMDIASKSKFLENYVNITLIKDKIENTKNPYYLFI
;
A
#
# COMPACT_ATOMS: atom_id res chain seq x y z
N MET A 1 1.14 -26.51 13.37
CA MET A 1 0.38 -25.57 12.52
C MET A 1 0.41 -24.21 13.16
N LYS A 2 1.24 -23.29 12.64
CA LYS A 2 1.24 -21.89 13.08
C LYS A 2 0.04 -21.23 12.41
N GLY A 3 -0.74 -20.44 13.12
CA GLY A 3 -2.03 -19.91 12.66
C GLY A 3 -1.95 -18.88 11.53
N ASP A 4 -0.91 -18.93 10.69
CA ASP A 4 -0.79 -18.13 9.46
C ASP A 4 -1.75 -18.69 8.39
N GLY A 5 -2.39 -17.82 7.63
CA GLY A 5 -3.28 -18.24 6.53
C GLY A 5 -4.31 -17.19 6.14
N PHE A 6 -5.21 -17.56 5.23
CA PHE A 6 -6.27 -16.66 4.75
C PHE A 6 -7.47 -16.63 5.69
N ARG A 7 -7.97 -15.42 5.97
CA ARG A 7 -9.24 -15.15 6.66
C ARG A 7 -10.41 -15.34 5.68
N SER A 8 -11.63 -15.37 6.21
CA SER A 8 -12.86 -15.52 5.40
C SER A 8 -13.11 -14.36 4.43
N ASP A 9 -12.49 -13.21 4.66
CA ASP A 9 -12.51 -12.05 3.76
C ASP A 9 -11.41 -12.10 2.69
N GLY A 10 -10.59 -13.15 2.66
CA GLY A 10 -9.46 -13.32 1.73
C GLY A 10 -8.17 -12.61 2.14
N SER A 11 -8.17 -11.84 3.24
CA SER A 11 -6.95 -11.22 3.75
C SER A 11 -6.03 -12.27 4.38
N HIS A 12 -4.71 -12.08 4.29
CA HIS A 12 -3.76 -12.96 4.94
C HIS A 12 -3.53 -12.54 6.40
N PHE A 13 -3.61 -13.49 7.32
CA PHE A 13 -3.30 -13.31 8.73
C PHE A 13 -1.88 -13.79 9.02
N TYR A 14 -1.03 -12.87 9.46
CA TYR A 14 0.39 -13.11 9.75
C TYR A 14 0.60 -13.42 11.24
N SER A 15 0.00 -14.51 11.71
CA SER A 15 0.07 -14.95 13.12
C SER A 15 1.48 -14.96 13.71
N SER A 16 2.47 -15.36 12.92
CA SER A 16 3.88 -15.36 13.33
C SER A 16 4.41 -13.97 13.67
N LEU A 17 4.18 -12.98 12.78
CA LEU A 17 4.56 -11.58 13.01
C LEU A 17 3.73 -10.94 14.14
N ILE A 18 2.44 -11.25 14.21
CA ILE A 18 1.55 -10.66 15.22
C ILE A 18 1.93 -11.13 16.63
N LYS A 19 2.32 -12.40 16.80
CA LYS A 19 2.67 -12.96 18.12
C LYS A 19 4.02 -12.47 18.64
N ASP A 20 4.94 -12.16 17.75
CA ASP A 20 6.28 -11.72 18.11
C ASP A 20 6.73 -10.56 17.20
N PRO A 21 6.11 -9.38 17.35
CA PRO A 21 6.27 -8.26 16.42
C PRO A 21 7.69 -7.68 16.39
N PHE A 22 8.46 -7.90 17.46
CA PHE A 22 9.85 -7.45 17.60
C PHE A 22 10.87 -8.54 17.29
N LYS A 23 10.43 -9.75 16.92
CA LYS A 23 11.34 -10.80 16.45
C LYS A 23 12.12 -10.38 15.22
N LYS A 24 11.46 -9.55 14.38
CA LYS A 24 12.10 -8.90 13.23
C LYS A 24 13.41 -8.24 13.71
N ASP A 25 13.35 -7.42 14.76
CA ASP A 25 14.49 -6.59 15.18
C ASP A 25 15.62 -7.36 15.89
N ALA A 26 15.33 -8.53 16.47
CA ALA A 26 16.29 -9.24 17.34
C ALA A 26 17.08 -10.36 16.64
N GLU A 27 16.51 -11.03 15.63
CA GLU A 27 17.12 -12.23 15.01
C GLU A 27 16.91 -12.34 13.49
N ASP A 28 16.22 -11.40 12.84
CA ASP A 28 15.78 -11.52 11.45
C ASP A 28 16.65 -10.71 10.48
N GLU A 29 17.31 -11.38 9.53
CA GLU A 29 18.02 -10.71 8.43
C GLU A 29 17.08 -9.80 7.61
N ASP A 30 15.75 -10.03 7.65
CA ASP A 30 14.74 -9.29 6.91
C ASP A 30 14.01 -8.18 7.71
N ALA A 31 14.36 -7.92 8.98
CA ALA A 31 13.98 -6.66 9.66
C ALA A 31 14.47 -5.42 8.92
N THR A 32 15.55 -5.59 8.18
CA THR A 32 16.18 -4.53 7.41
C THR A 32 15.72 -4.51 5.95
N PHE A 33 14.75 -5.35 5.57
CA PHE A 33 14.28 -5.60 4.21
C PHE A 33 15.39 -6.13 3.27
N SER A 34 16.33 -6.92 3.79
CA SER A 34 17.51 -7.36 3.05
C SER A 34 17.17 -8.08 1.73
N ASP A 35 16.18 -8.98 1.72
CA ASP A 35 15.74 -9.65 0.49
C ASP A 35 15.19 -8.65 -0.52
N THR A 36 14.31 -7.75 -0.04
CA THR A 36 13.69 -6.73 -0.88
C THR A 36 14.74 -5.80 -1.49
N LEU A 37 15.71 -5.34 -0.69
CA LEU A 37 16.79 -4.46 -1.15
C LEU A 37 17.72 -5.17 -2.13
N LYS A 38 18.01 -6.45 -1.92
CA LYS A 38 18.77 -7.27 -2.88
C LYS A 38 18.05 -7.37 -4.23
N ARG A 39 16.73 -7.62 -4.21
CA ARG A 39 15.92 -7.71 -5.43
C ARG A 39 15.84 -6.38 -6.17
N ILE A 40 15.71 -5.25 -5.45
CA ILE A 40 15.81 -3.91 -6.04
C ILE A 40 17.17 -3.70 -6.69
N LYS A 41 18.27 -4.04 -5.99
CA LYS A 41 19.62 -3.88 -6.53
C LYS A 41 19.83 -4.65 -7.83
N ASN A 42 19.28 -5.86 -7.91
CA ASN A 42 19.49 -6.79 -9.01
C ASN A 42 18.44 -6.71 -10.13
N GLY A 43 17.32 -6.03 -9.91
CA GLY A 43 16.26 -5.95 -10.91
C GLY A 43 15.38 -7.21 -10.96
N GLU A 44 15.17 -7.87 -9.81
CA GLU A 44 14.61 -9.23 -9.74
C GLU A 44 13.13 -9.25 -9.32
N ASN A 45 12.39 -10.22 -9.85
CA ASN A 45 10.99 -10.48 -9.51
C ASN A 45 10.12 -9.21 -9.72
N LYS A 46 9.41 -8.80 -8.66
CA LYS A 46 8.55 -7.61 -8.62
C LYS A 46 9.29 -6.27 -8.74
N PHE A 47 10.62 -6.28 -8.70
CA PHE A 47 11.47 -5.09 -8.77
C PHE A 47 12.32 -5.10 -10.04
N SER A 48 11.68 -5.39 -11.18
CA SER A 48 12.36 -5.31 -12.48
C SER A 48 12.73 -3.87 -12.80
N PHE A 49 13.89 -3.66 -13.41
CA PHE A 49 14.32 -2.32 -13.82
C PHE A 49 13.38 -1.73 -14.88
N GLY A 50 13.26 -0.41 -14.86
CA GLY A 50 12.51 0.36 -15.85
C GLY A 50 12.56 1.85 -15.57
N ASP A 51 12.19 2.63 -16.58
CA ASP A 51 12.16 4.09 -16.53
C ASP A 51 10.87 4.71 -17.06
N THR A 52 9.99 3.90 -17.66
CA THR A 52 8.68 4.33 -18.19
C THR A 52 7.55 3.51 -17.60
N VAL A 53 6.39 4.13 -17.43
CA VAL A 53 5.15 3.40 -17.15
C VAL A 53 4.68 2.73 -18.43
N SER A 54 4.01 1.59 -18.31
CA SER A 54 3.50 0.85 -19.47
C SER A 54 2.25 1.53 -20.05
N ASP A 55 2.35 2.04 -21.28
CA ASP A 55 1.21 2.61 -22.03
C ASP A 55 0.03 1.62 -22.14
N LYS A 56 0.36 0.32 -22.27
CA LYS A 56 -0.65 -0.74 -22.29
C LYS A 56 -1.38 -0.81 -20.95
N ALA A 57 -0.66 -0.73 -19.82
CA ALA A 57 -1.29 -0.76 -18.50
C ALA A 57 -2.17 0.49 -18.26
N LEU A 58 -1.69 1.68 -18.66
CA LEU A 58 -2.47 2.92 -18.60
C LEU A 58 -3.76 2.82 -19.43
N THR A 59 -3.66 2.24 -20.63
CA THR A 59 -4.83 2.00 -21.50
C THR A 59 -5.84 1.06 -20.84
N GLU A 60 -5.40 0.00 -20.17
CA GLU A 60 -6.31 -0.91 -19.47
C GLU A 60 -6.98 -0.25 -18.25
N VAL A 61 -6.26 0.64 -17.53
CA VAL A 61 -6.88 1.45 -16.47
C VAL A 61 -7.95 2.38 -17.04
N ASP A 62 -7.68 3.08 -18.14
CA ASP A 62 -8.66 3.97 -18.80
C ASP A 62 -9.93 3.19 -19.20
N LYS A 63 -9.77 1.99 -19.78
CA LYS A 63 -10.89 1.10 -20.12
C LYS A 63 -11.69 0.69 -18.89
N LEU A 64 -11.03 0.34 -17.79
CA LEU A 64 -11.70 -0.03 -16.53
C LEU A 64 -12.51 1.15 -15.98
N LEU A 65 -11.91 2.35 -15.92
CA LEU A 65 -12.62 3.55 -15.44
C LEU A 65 -13.79 3.92 -16.34
N ASN A 66 -13.63 3.78 -17.67
CA ASN A 66 -14.73 3.96 -18.61
C ASN A 66 -15.89 3.00 -18.32
N TYR A 67 -15.58 1.71 -18.12
CA TYR A 67 -16.57 0.71 -17.76
C TYR A 67 -17.28 1.08 -16.45
N CYS A 68 -16.54 1.44 -15.41
CA CYS A 68 -17.10 1.87 -14.13
C CYS A 68 -18.02 3.09 -14.29
N SER A 69 -17.59 4.09 -15.06
CA SER A 69 -18.38 5.29 -15.35
C SER A 69 -19.69 4.96 -16.05
N LEU A 70 -19.68 4.11 -17.09
CA LEU A 70 -20.89 3.70 -17.82
C LEU A 70 -21.87 2.90 -16.95
N ASN A 71 -21.37 2.25 -15.90
CA ASN A 71 -22.16 1.43 -14.99
C ASN A 71 -22.45 2.12 -13.64
N ASN A 72 -22.19 3.43 -13.53
CA ASN A 72 -22.39 4.21 -12.29
C ASN A 72 -21.64 3.63 -11.07
N ILE A 73 -20.47 3.03 -11.30
CA ILE A 73 -19.56 2.54 -10.26
C ILE A 73 -18.58 3.66 -9.92
N LYS A 74 -18.57 4.08 -8.66
CA LYS A 74 -17.58 5.02 -8.12
C LYS A 74 -16.28 4.28 -7.83
N VAL A 75 -15.13 4.86 -8.17
CA VAL A 75 -13.82 4.26 -7.89
C VAL A 75 -13.01 5.18 -7.02
N VAL A 76 -12.51 4.65 -5.91
CA VAL A 76 -11.44 5.25 -5.12
C VAL A 76 -10.23 4.35 -5.22
N ALA A 77 -9.21 4.80 -5.95
CA ALA A 77 -7.98 4.08 -6.18
C ALA A 77 -6.83 4.71 -5.40
N PHE A 78 -5.81 3.91 -5.11
CA PHE A 78 -4.58 4.41 -4.52
C PHE A 78 -3.36 3.62 -5.00
N LEU A 79 -2.20 4.27 -5.00
CA LEU A 79 -0.92 3.58 -5.16
C LEU A 79 -0.51 2.95 -3.84
N PRO A 80 -0.30 1.62 -3.78
CA PRO A 80 -0.03 0.94 -2.53
C PRO A 80 1.34 1.33 -1.95
N PRO A 81 1.46 1.34 -0.61
CA PRO A 81 2.67 1.79 0.06
C PRO A 81 3.81 0.79 -0.01
N PHE A 82 4.99 1.31 -0.28
CA PHE A 82 6.25 0.68 0.04
C PHE A 82 6.71 1.14 1.44
N ALA A 83 7.50 0.30 2.12
CA ALA A 83 8.32 0.78 3.24
C ALA A 83 9.18 1.96 2.75
N SER A 84 9.38 2.99 3.57
CA SER A 84 10.19 4.16 3.27
C SER A 84 11.59 3.76 2.80
N LYS A 85 12.22 2.81 3.50
CA LYS A 85 13.55 2.30 3.10
C LYS A 85 13.52 1.65 1.71
N THR A 86 12.47 0.90 1.38
CA THR A 86 12.29 0.29 0.06
C THR A 86 12.03 1.32 -1.03
N TYR A 87 11.11 2.26 -0.78
CA TYR A 87 10.81 3.36 -1.70
C TYR A 87 12.08 4.14 -2.03
N ASN A 88 12.81 4.58 -1.00
CA ASN A 88 14.05 5.33 -1.17
C ASN A 88 15.12 4.53 -1.90
N ALA A 89 15.24 3.21 -1.67
CA ALA A 89 16.16 2.36 -2.41
C ALA A 89 15.83 2.29 -3.91
N MET A 90 14.54 2.18 -4.27
CA MET A 90 14.12 2.22 -5.68
C MET A 90 14.46 3.57 -6.32
N ILE A 91 14.14 4.69 -5.66
CA ILE A 91 14.42 6.03 -6.20
C ILE A 91 15.92 6.27 -6.35
N ASN A 92 16.70 6.02 -5.28
CA ASN A 92 18.14 6.27 -5.26
C ASN A 92 18.91 5.35 -6.21
N SER A 93 18.36 4.19 -6.60
CA SER A 93 18.99 3.32 -7.59
C SER A 93 19.08 3.96 -8.98
N GLY A 94 18.18 4.89 -9.31
CA GLY A 94 18.02 5.44 -10.66
C GLY A 94 17.51 4.45 -11.71
N LYS A 95 17.21 3.19 -11.32
CA LYS A 95 16.79 2.10 -12.22
C LYS A 95 15.30 1.77 -12.16
N HIS A 96 14.55 2.49 -11.33
CA HIS A 96 13.10 2.30 -11.11
C HIS A 96 12.37 3.64 -11.25
N THR A 97 12.83 4.52 -12.15
CA THR A 97 12.32 5.89 -12.25
C THR A 97 10.87 5.94 -12.74
N TYR A 98 10.34 4.84 -13.28
CA TYR A 98 8.91 4.69 -13.55
C TYR A 98 8.06 4.93 -12.30
N VAL A 99 8.53 4.56 -11.11
CA VAL A 99 7.78 4.71 -9.83
C VAL A 99 7.40 6.17 -9.59
N LEU A 100 8.28 7.12 -9.93
CA LEU A 100 8.04 8.56 -9.77
C LEU A 100 7.00 9.12 -10.75
N LYS A 101 6.67 8.37 -11.81
CA LYS A 101 5.81 8.81 -12.90
C LYS A 101 4.40 8.21 -12.82
N ILE A 102 4.21 7.11 -12.10
CA ILE A 102 2.92 6.39 -12.05
C ILE A 102 1.77 7.33 -11.71
N TYR A 103 1.90 8.13 -10.64
CA TYR A 103 0.82 9.01 -10.22
C TYR A 103 0.53 10.12 -11.25
N SER A 104 1.56 10.79 -11.76
CA SER A 104 1.38 11.88 -12.72
C SER A 104 0.86 11.42 -14.08
N GLU A 105 1.10 10.16 -14.45
CA GLU A 105 0.55 9.55 -15.67
C GLU A 105 -0.88 9.01 -15.47
N LEU A 106 -1.23 8.52 -14.28
CA LEU A 106 -2.59 8.08 -13.96
C LEU A 106 -3.56 9.23 -13.65
N ALA A 107 -3.10 10.30 -13.00
CA ALA A 107 -3.98 11.39 -12.56
C ALA A 107 -4.80 12.03 -13.70
N PRO A 108 -4.23 12.29 -14.90
CA PRO A 108 -5.00 12.76 -16.06
C PRO A 108 -6.02 11.75 -16.59
N ILE A 109 -5.81 10.44 -16.38
CA ILE A 109 -6.75 9.40 -16.78
C ILE A 109 -7.95 9.41 -15.83
N PHE A 110 -7.71 9.47 -14.53
CA PHE A 110 -8.77 9.57 -13.52
C PHE A 110 -9.61 10.84 -13.67
N SER A 111 -8.97 11.99 -13.97
CA SER A 111 -9.67 13.27 -14.07
C SER A 111 -10.64 13.39 -15.26
N LYS A 112 -10.59 12.48 -16.24
CA LYS A 112 -11.60 12.38 -17.31
C LYS A 112 -12.99 12.02 -16.77
N TYR A 113 -13.05 11.37 -15.61
CA TYR A 113 -14.26 10.79 -15.06
C TYR A 113 -14.64 11.48 -13.74
N LYS A 114 -15.92 11.87 -13.60
CA LYS A 114 -16.39 12.66 -12.46
C LYS A 114 -16.32 11.92 -11.12
N ASP A 115 -16.58 10.61 -11.13
CA ASP A 115 -16.76 9.78 -9.94
C ASP A 115 -15.57 8.86 -9.64
N MET A 116 -14.36 9.34 -9.97
CA MET A 116 -13.11 8.60 -9.80
C MET A 116 -12.10 9.44 -9.00
N GLU A 117 -11.50 8.85 -7.98
CA GLU A 117 -10.47 9.47 -7.15
C GLU A 117 -9.19 8.63 -7.16
N LEU A 118 -8.03 9.28 -7.13
CA LEU A 118 -6.72 8.64 -7.08
C LEU A 118 -5.84 9.31 -6.02
N TYR A 119 -5.29 8.49 -5.13
CA TYR A 119 -4.39 8.94 -4.07
C TYR A 119 -3.01 8.27 -4.20
N ASP A 120 -1.95 9.02 -3.94
CA ASP A 120 -0.60 8.46 -3.90
C ASP A 120 -0.18 8.17 -2.47
N TYR A 121 0.04 6.90 -2.15
CA TYR A 121 0.61 6.46 -0.88
C TYR A 121 1.84 5.59 -1.10
N SER A 122 2.54 5.74 -2.23
CA SER A 122 3.71 4.92 -2.59
C SER A 122 4.78 4.90 -1.49
N ASN A 123 4.83 5.90 -0.60
CA ASN A 123 5.66 5.87 0.60
C ASN A 123 4.79 5.85 1.87
N ILE A 124 5.04 4.87 2.75
CA ILE A 124 4.32 4.64 4.00
C ILE A 124 4.28 5.85 4.94
N GLU A 125 5.31 6.70 4.94
CA GLU A 125 5.36 7.89 5.80
C GLU A 125 4.33 8.96 5.42
N TRP A 126 3.83 8.96 4.18
CA TRP A 126 2.94 10.02 3.67
C TRP A 126 1.56 10.04 4.31
N TYR A 127 1.18 8.99 5.06
CA TYR A 127 -0.08 8.92 5.81
C TYR A 127 0.12 8.61 7.30
N GLY A 128 1.31 8.92 7.85
CA GLY A 128 1.57 8.81 9.30
C GLY A 128 1.82 7.37 9.79
N SER A 129 2.20 6.48 8.88
CA SER A 129 2.69 5.14 9.22
C SER A 129 4.23 5.10 9.15
N SER A 130 4.83 3.91 9.33
CA SER A 130 6.29 3.74 9.33
C SER A 130 6.70 2.33 8.92
N ASP A 131 7.99 2.14 8.65
CA ASP A 131 8.57 0.83 8.32
C ASP A 131 8.28 -0.26 9.38
N LEU A 132 8.07 0.12 10.65
CA LEU A 132 7.69 -0.82 11.72
C LEU A 132 6.30 -1.43 11.54
N GLU A 133 5.44 -0.79 10.73
CA GLU A 133 4.08 -1.23 10.43
C GLU A 133 4.02 -1.91 9.05
N THR A 134 5.13 -2.50 8.60
CA THR A 134 5.19 -3.23 7.33
C THR A 134 5.42 -4.72 7.54
N VAL A 135 4.63 -5.54 6.85
CA VAL A 135 4.81 -6.99 6.84
C VAL A 135 6.14 -7.34 6.18
N ASP A 136 6.44 -6.73 5.05
CA ASP A 136 7.69 -6.84 4.29
C ASP A 136 8.04 -5.48 3.66
N GLY A 137 9.05 -5.41 2.79
CA GLY A 137 9.47 -4.13 2.20
C GLY A 137 8.43 -3.44 1.32
N PHE A 138 7.31 -4.06 0.96
CA PHE A 138 6.34 -3.54 -0.01
C PHE A 138 4.87 -3.85 0.31
N HIS A 139 4.56 -4.29 1.54
CA HIS A 139 3.21 -4.42 2.06
C HIS A 139 3.10 -3.82 3.47
N GLY A 140 2.21 -2.85 3.62
CA GLY A 140 1.77 -2.37 4.94
C GLY A 140 1.02 -3.44 5.73
N SER A 141 1.03 -3.31 7.05
CA SER A 141 0.24 -4.13 7.96
C SER A 141 -1.23 -3.70 8.05
N GLU A 142 -2.04 -4.45 8.79
CA GLU A 142 -3.42 -4.07 9.08
C GLU A 142 -3.51 -2.70 9.78
N ASN A 143 -2.58 -2.41 10.70
CA ASN A 143 -2.54 -1.12 11.39
C ASN A 143 -2.22 0.02 10.40
N SER A 144 -1.23 -0.19 9.52
CA SER A 144 -0.87 0.74 8.46
C SER A 144 -2.05 0.98 7.50
N TYR A 145 -2.71 -0.08 7.03
CA TYR A 145 -3.88 0.06 6.15
C TYR A 145 -5.09 0.70 6.85
N GLY A 146 -5.21 0.54 8.17
CA GLY A 146 -6.16 1.30 9.00
C GLY A 146 -5.92 2.81 8.95
N LYS A 147 -4.66 3.26 9.11
CA LYS A 147 -4.28 4.67 8.95
C LYS A 147 -4.53 5.17 7.53
N LEU A 148 -4.16 4.38 6.52
CA LEU A 148 -4.34 4.72 5.10
C LEU A 148 -5.83 4.90 4.77
N ILE A 149 -6.71 3.96 5.13
CA ILE A 149 -8.14 4.07 4.82
C ILE A 149 -8.80 5.23 5.57
N MET A 150 -8.35 5.52 6.80
CA MET A 150 -8.79 6.69 7.56
C MET A 150 -8.40 8.00 6.84
N ASP A 151 -7.16 8.09 6.34
CA ASP A 151 -6.69 9.25 5.59
C ASP A 151 -7.46 9.44 4.28
N ILE A 152 -7.66 8.37 3.49
CA ILE A 152 -8.52 8.41 2.29
C ILE A 152 -9.94 8.84 2.65
N ALA A 153 -10.56 8.23 3.66
CA ALA A 153 -11.94 8.51 4.02
C ALA A 153 -12.15 9.98 4.45
N SER A 154 -11.13 10.60 5.05
CA SER A 154 -11.16 12.02 5.42
C SER A 154 -11.06 12.99 4.24
N LYS A 155 -10.57 12.53 3.09
CA LYS A 155 -10.33 13.34 1.87
C LYS A 155 -11.35 13.02 0.76
N SER A 156 -11.86 11.79 0.74
CA SER A 156 -12.73 11.26 -0.29
C SER A 156 -14.14 11.81 -0.19
N LYS A 157 -14.72 12.19 -1.33
CA LYS A 157 -16.13 12.60 -1.43
C LYS A 157 -17.08 11.40 -1.34
N PHE A 158 -16.55 10.18 -1.40
CA PHE A 158 -17.33 8.96 -1.52
C PHE A 158 -17.24 8.07 -0.29
N LEU A 159 -16.06 7.99 0.37
CA LEU A 159 -15.80 6.96 1.38
C LEU A 159 -16.14 7.33 2.82
N GLU A 160 -16.29 8.61 3.17
CA GLU A 160 -16.52 9.05 4.56
C GLU A 160 -17.66 8.28 5.26
N ASN A 161 -18.78 8.06 4.55
CA ASN A 161 -19.95 7.37 5.10
C ASN A 161 -19.83 5.82 5.12
N TYR A 162 -18.78 5.26 4.55
CA TYR A 162 -18.56 3.80 4.50
C TYR A 162 -17.45 3.34 5.46
N VAL A 163 -16.75 4.28 6.09
CA VAL A 163 -15.62 4.01 6.96
C VAL A 163 -15.93 4.54 8.35
N ASN A 164 -15.91 3.65 9.36
CA ASN A 164 -16.05 4.07 10.75
C ASN A 164 -14.72 4.66 11.26
N ILE A 165 -14.46 5.92 10.89
CA ILE A 165 -13.23 6.65 11.23
C ILE A 165 -12.99 6.66 12.74
N THR A 166 -14.04 6.89 13.55
CA THR A 166 -13.92 6.91 15.02
C THR A 166 -13.45 5.56 15.56
N LEU A 167 -14.06 4.46 15.11
CA LEU A 167 -13.63 3.11 15.54
C LEU A 167 -12.19 2.82 15.14
N ILE A 168 -11.80 3.16 13.90
CA ILE A 168 -10.43 2.92 13.41
C ILE A 168 -9.44 3.73 14.24
N LYS A 169 -9.72 5.02 14.47
CA LYS A 169 -8.89 5.89 15.29
C LYS A 169 -8.74 5.34 16.70
N ASP A 170 -9.83 4.97 17.35
CA ASP A 170 -9.81 4.38 18.70
C ASP A 170 -8.97 3.10 18.74
N LYS A 171 -9.08 2.23 17.72
CA LYS A 171 -8.29 1.00 17.65
C LYS A 171 -6.80 1.29 17.43
N ILE A 172 -6.45 2.27 16.59
CA ILE A 172 -5.05 2.68 16.34
C ILE A 172 -4.43 3.26 17.61
N GLU A 173 -5.16 4.10 18.35
CA GLU A 173 -4.65 4.74 19.58
C GLU A 173 -4.46 3.74 20.73
N ASN A 174 -5.23 2.64 20.74
CA ASN A 174 -5.20 1.64 21.80
C ASN A 174 -4.39 0.37 21.47
N THR A 175 -4.02 0.16 20.20
CA THR A 175 -3.19 -1.01 19.84
C THR A 175 -1.74 -0.80 20.24
N LYS A 176 -1.14 -1.86 20.80
CA LYS A 176 0.32 -1.95 21.01
C LYS A 176 0.99 -2.81 19.95
N ASN A 177 0.21 -3.39 19.04
CA ASN A 177 0.70 -4.29 18.01
C ASN A 177 0.78 -3.54 16.68
N PRO A 178 1.97 -3.41 16.06
CA PRO A 178 2.12 -2.68 14.81
C PRO A 178 1.52 -3.41 13.60
N TYR A 179 1.07 -4.67 13.76
CA TYR A 179 0.57 -5.49 12.67
C TYR A 179 -0.93 -5.75 12.67
N TYR A 180 -1.61 -5.55 13.81
CA TYR A 180 -2.96 -6.04 14.03
C TYR A 180 -3.82 -4.99 14.73
N LEU A 181 -5.01 -4.72 14.16
CA LEU A 181 -5.87 -3.61 14.56
C LEU A 181 -7.18 -4.12 15.17
N PHE A 182 -7.82 -5.11 14.56
CA PHE A 182 -9.11 -5.63 14.99
C PHE A 182 -8.94 -6.84 15.93
N ILE A 183 -8.72 -6.53 17.21
CA ILE A 183 -8.91 -7.45 18.34
C ILE A 183 -10.40 -7.73 18.54
#